data_AF-A0A1Q3GES1-F1
#
_entry.id   AF-A0A1Q3GES1-F1
#
_cell.length_a   1.000
_cell.length_b   1.000
_cell.length_c   1.000
_cell.angle_alpha   90.00
_cell.angle_beta   90.00
_cell.angle_gamma   90.00
#
_symmetry.space_group_name_H-M   'P 1'
#
loop_
_entity.id
_entity.type
_entity.pdbx_description
1 polymer ?
#
loop_
_entity_poly.entity_id
_entity_poly.type
_entity_poly.pdbx_seq_one_letter_code
_entity_poly.pdbx_strand_id
1 'polypeptide(L)'
;MQNLTKNKFELWVFYANTQLLEQVESDLIAGFVVDLEKKGKDLRQKLYNTQISEHSIEDLKEVKKRTKSNIICRINPQESLNLREIKEVLDAGADEILLPMVRSLSEVVNVLQVVDNQALVSVMLETNSALTIVEKLDKLPLNRFYVGLNDLAIENGHQNIFTPMTDGTIEKLRPKISKKFGIAGLTHPSLGYPIPCKVLLRMMLMFNCSFGILRRSFYKDLAQFSAHQIYTALLENLEENKEPNLIEELDADKIFISNAVF
;
A
#
# COMPACT_ATOMS: atom_id res chain seq x y z
N MET A 1 -4.78 10.72 -31.04
CA MET A 1 -5.25 11.14 -29.71
C MET A 1 -6.21 10.08 -29.19
N GLN A 2 -5.68 9.04 -28.55
CA GLN A 2 -6.48 8.09 -27.78
C GLN A 2 -6.65 8.67 -26.38
N ASN A 3 -7.90 8.67 -25.91
CA ASN A 3 -8.33 9.21 -24.63
C ASN A 3 -7.44 8.70 -23.49
N LEU A 4 -6.76 9.64 -22.82
CA LEU A 4 -6.26 9.47 -21.46
C LEU A 4 -7.47 9.19 -20.57
N THR A 5 -7.80 7.93 -20.33
CA THR A 5 -8.65 7.54 -19.22
C THR A 5 -8.05 8.18 -17.97
N LYS A 6 -8.73 9.18 -17.39
CA LYS A 6 -8.45 9.64 -16.02
C LYS A 6 -8.34 8.37 -15.17
N ASN A 7 -7.14 8.05 -14.68
CA ASN A 7 -6.91 6.83 -13.92
C ASN A 7 -7.82 6.84 -12.70
N LYS A 8 -8.79 5.92 -12.66
CA LYS A 8 -9.66 5.67 -11.51
C LYS A 8 -8.77 5.29 -10.31
N PHE A 9 -9.10 5.80 -9.12
CA PHE A 9 -8.39 5.43 -7.91
C PHE A 9 -8.60 3.93 -7.63
N GLU A 10 -7.51 3.17 -7.48
CA GLU A 10 -7.58 1.73 -7.25
C GLU A 10 -7.69 1.41 -5.76
N LEU A 11 -8.72 0.67 -5.38
CA LEU A 11 -8.84 0.09 -4.04
C LEU A 11 -8.26 -1.32 -4.03
N TRP A 12 -7.29 -1.58 -3.18
CA TRP A 12 -6.72 -2.91 -2.96
C TRP A 12 -7.06 -3.39 -1.56
N VAL A 13 -7.27 -4.69 -1.36
CA VAL A 13 -7.64 -5.25 -0.04
C VAL A 13 -6.59 -6.25 0.41
N PHE A 14 -6.01 -6.08 1.60
CA PHE A 14 -5.19 -7.15 2.17
C PHE A 14 -6.06 -8.39 2.37
N TYR A 15 -5.65 -9.52 1.80
CA TYR A 15 -6.25 -10.80 2.13
C TYR A 15 -6.12 -11.07 3.63
N ALA A 16 -7.17 -11.64 4.22
CA ALA A 16 -7.18 -12.04 5.63
C ALA A 16 -7.32 -13.55 5.78
N ASN A 17 -8.35 -14.14 5.17
CA ASN A 17 -8.57 -15.58 5.08
C ASN A 17 -9.61 -15.88 3.99
N THR A 18 -9.75 -17.15 3.63
CA THR A 18 -10.67 -17.62 2.60
C THR A 18 -12.14 -17.36 2.93
N GLN A 19 -12.54 -17.40 4.20
CA GLN A 19 -13.93 -17.14 4.61
C GLN A 19 -14.34 -15.68 4.33
N LEU A 20 -13.44 -14.73 4.59
CA LEU A 20 -13.71 -13.31 4.35
C LEU A 20 -13.48 -12.90 2.89
N LEU A 21 -12.70 -13.67 2.12
CA LEU A 21 -12.41 -13.36 0.72
C LEU A 21 -13.68 -13.12 -0.10
N GLU A 22 -14.62 -14.07 -0.05
CA GLU A 22 -15.89 -13.99 -0.80
C GLU A 22 -16.78 -12.84 -0.30
N GLN A 23 -16.71 -12.49 0.99
CA GLN A 23 -17.47 -11.38 1.58
C GLN A 23 -16.98 -10.01 1.08
N VAL A 24 -15.69 -9.89 0.77
CA VAL A 24 -15.06 -8.60 0.45
C VAL A 24 -14.75 -8.43 -1.04
N GLU A 25 -14.85 -9.50 -1.84
CA GLU A 25 -14.71 -9.44 -3.29
C GLU A 25 -15.80 -8.58 -3.92
N SER A 26 -15.41 -7.73 -4.88
CA SER A 26 -16.28 -6.74 -5.50
C SER A 26 -15.65 -6.17 -6.77
N ASP A 27 -16.45 -5.81 -7.76
CA ASP A 27 -15.99 -5.09 -8.95
C ASP A 27 -15.50 -3.65 -8.64
N LEU A 28 -15.66 -3.18 -7.40
CA LEU A 28 -15.16 -1.89 -6.93
C LEU A 28 -13.69 -1.91 -6.49
N ILE A 29 -13.09 -3.09 -6.31
CA ILE A 29 -11.67 -3.25 -5.96
C ILE A 29 -10.85 -3.64 -7.19
N ALA A 30 -9.58 -3.24 -7.21
CA ALA A 30 -8.61 -3.65 -8.22
C ALA A 30 -8.07 -5.06 -7.96
N GLY A 31 -8.09 -5.50 -6.70
CA GLY A 31 -7.74 -6.85 -6.30
C GLY A 31 -7.21 -6.97 -4.87
N PHE A 32 -6.48 -8.05 -4.65
CA PHE A 32 -6.05 -8.48 -3.32
C PHE A 32 -4.54 -8.37 -3.13
N VAL A 33 -4.13 -8.08 -1.89
CA VAL A 33 -2.74 -8.15 -1.45
C VAL A 33 -2.58 -9.36 -0.54
N VAL A 34 -1.83 -10.36 -0.99
CA VAL A 34 -1.40 -11.50 -0.17
C VAL A 34 0.00 -11.21 0.38
N ASP A 35 0.23 -11.49 1.65
CA ASP A 35 1.41 -11.02 2.38
C ASP A 35 2.21 -12.16 2.99
N LEU A 36 3.27 -12.57 2.30
CA LEU A 36 4.19 -13.65 2.70
C LEU A 36 5.41 -13.14 3.48
N GLU A 37 5.56 -11.82 3.62
CA GLU A 37 6.69 -11.25 4.33
C GLU A 37 6.62 -11.65 5.82
N LYS A 38 7.64 -12.36 6.30
CA LYS A 38 7.79 -12.81 7.70
C LYS A 38 9.12 -12.34 8.28
N LYS A 39 10.15 -12.16 7.44
CA LYS A 39 11.54 -11.94 7.86
C LYS A 39 11.72 -10.63 8.63
N GLY A 40 11.91 -10.76 9.94
CA GLY A 40 12.22 -9.66 10.85
C GLY A 40 11.07 -8.71 11.17
N LYS A 41 9.83 -8.98 10.69
CA LYS A 41 8.64 -8.19 11.05
C LYS A 41 8.46 -8.17 12.56
N ASP A 42 8.53 -9.33 13.21
CA ASP A 42 8.31 -9.46 14.66
C ASP A 42 9.38 -8.71 15.47
N LEU A 43 10.63 -8.68 15.00
CA LEU A 43 11.70 -7.96 15.69
C LEU A 43 11.59 -6.45 15.50
N ARG A 44 11.22 -5.98 14.30
CA ARG A 44 11.07 -4.55 13.99
C ARG A 44 9.79 -3.96 14.58
N GLN A 45 8.73 -4.75 14.66
CA GLN A 45 7.39 -4.27 14.99
C GLN A 45 6.89 -4.75 16.36
N LYS A 46 7.72 -5.41 17.17
CA LYS A 46 7.40 -5.88 18.54
C LYS A 46 6.86 -4.81 19.49
N LEU A 47 7.14 -3.54 19.23
CA LEU A 47 6.70 -2.38 20.03
C LEU A 47 5.46 -1.68 19.47
N TYR A 48 5.01 -2.06 18.28
CA TYR A 48 3.90 -1.44 17.58
C TYR A 48 2.82 -2.49 17.38
N ASN A 49 1.55 -2.17 17.66
CA ASN A 49 0.42 -3.03 17.35
C ASN A 49 0.34 -3.20 15.82
N THR A 50 1.14 -4.07 15.20
CA THR A 50 1.17 -4.28 13.74
C THR A 50 0.50 -5.60 13.36
N GLN A 51 0.03 -5.67 12.12
CA GLN A 51 -0.53 -6.89 11.57
C GLN A 51 0.62 -7.82 11.18
N ILE A 52 0.87 -8.84 11.98
CA ILE A 52 1.71 -9.96 11.59
C ILE A 52 0.79 -10.89 10.80
N SER A 53 0.78 -10.78 9.48
CA SER A 53 0.06 -11.76 8.65
C SER A 53 0.95 -12.99 8.48
N GLU A 54 0.42 -14.17 8.80
CA GLU A 54 1.15 -15.43 8.70
C GLU A 54 0.92 -16.17 7.37
N HIS A 55 0.48 -15.47 6.32
CA HIS A 55 0.09 -16.12 5.06
C HIS A 55 1.20 -16.99 4.48
N SER A 56 0.81 -18.07 3.82
CA SER A 56 1.70 -19.00 3.14
C SER A 56 1.50 -18.98 1.63
N ILE A 57 2.37 -19.70 0.90
CA ILE A 57 2.22 -19.82 -0.55
C ILE A 57 0.92 -20.55 -0.92
N GLU A 58 0.42 -21.41 -0.04
CA GLU A 58 -0.88 -22.06 -0.18
C GLU A 58 -2.03 -21.06 -0.12
N ASP A 59 -1.97 -20.04 0.74
CA ASP A 59 -2.96 -18.96 0.75
C ASP A 59 -3.00 -18.24 -0.60
N LEU A 60 -1.84 -17.91 -1.18
CA LEU A 60 -1.77 -17.28 -2.50
C LEU A 60 -2.45 -18.13 -3.58
N LYS A 61 -2.18 -19.44 -3.58
CA LYS A 61 -2.82 -20.40 -4.50
C LYS A 61 -4.33 -20.48 -4.29
N GLU A 62 -4.79 -20.47 -3.04
CA GLU A 62 -6.21 -20.50 -2.73
C GLU A 62 -6.93 -19.23 -3.15
N VAL A 63 -6.33 -18.05 -2.94
CA VAL A 63 -6.86 -16.78 -3.46
C VAL A 63 -6.94 -16.85 -4.99
N LYS A 64 -5.87 -17.27 -5.68
CA LYS A 64 -5.86 -17.36 -7.15
C LYS A 64 -6.94 -18.28 -7.73
N LYS A 65 -7.31 -19.35 -7.02
CA LYS A 65 -8.39 -20.25 -7.45
C LYS A 65 -9.79 -19.66 -7.26
N ARG A 66 -9.95 -18.74 -6.31
CA ARG A 66 -11.27 -18.27 -5.83
C ARG A 66 -11.68 -16.92 -6.40
N THR A 67 -10.73 -16.07 -6.77
CA THR A 67 -11.00 -14.76 -7.36
C THR A 67 -10.47 -14.66 -8.79
N LYS A 68 -11.14 -13.81 -9.59
CA LYS A 68 -10.61 -13.36 -10.90
C LYS A 68 -9.90 -12.01 -10.81
N SER A 69 -9.90 -11.38 -9.63
CA SER A 69 -9.23 -10.10 -9.38
C SER A 69 -7.71 -10.25 -9.42
N ASN A 70 -7.01 -9.15 -9.66
CA ASN A 70 -5.55 -9.16 -9.65
C ASN A 70 -5.01 -9.46 -8.25
N ILE A 71 -3.85 -10.09 -8.18
CA ILE A 71 -3.18 -10.41 -6.92
C ILE A 71 -1.79 -9.78 -6.87
N ILE A 72 -1.61 -8.88 -5.90
CA ILE A 72 -0.30 -8.43 -5.45
C ILE A 72 0.18 -9.41 -4.37
N CYS A 73 1.36 -10.01 -4.54
CA CYS A 73 2.03 -10.77 -3.50
C CYS A 73 3.18 -9.95 -2.90
N ARG A 74 3.09 -9.60 -1.61
CA ARG A 74 4.22 -9.05 -0.86
C ARG A 74 5.15 -10.18 -0.41
N ILE A 75 6.40 -10.11 -0.85
CA ILE A 75 7.43 -11.13 -0.57
C ILE A 75 8.37 -10.66 0.55
N ASN A 76 9.33 -11.49 0.96
CA ASN A 76 10.35 -11.08 1.93
C ASN A 76 11.37 -10.09 1.32
N PRO A 77 12.10 -9.32 2.15
CA PRO A 77 13.19 -8.46 1.68
C PRO A 77 14.26 -9.25 0.92
N GLN A 78 14.74 -8.69 -0.20
CA GLN A 78 15.64 -9.37 -1.15
C GLN A 78 17.08 -8.82 -1.11
N GLU A 79 17.55 -8.30 0.03
CA GLU A 79 18.95 -7.93 0.25
C GLU A 79 19.90 -9.08 -0.14
N SER A 80 19.56 -10.29 0.31
CA SER A 80 20.08 -11.54 -0.24
C SER A 80 19.00 -12.15 -1.13
N LEU A 81 19.26 -12.15 -2.44
CA LEU A 81 18.30 -12.61 -3.43
C LEU A 81 17.85 -14.06 -3.17
N ASN A 82 16.55 -14.25 -3.00
CA ASN A 82 15.92 -15.54 -2.82
C ASN A 82 15.18 -15.95 -4.10
N LEU A 83 15.91 -16.57 -5.03
CA LEU A 83 15.37 -17.04 -6.31
C LEU A 83 14.18 -17.99 -6.15
N ARG A 84 14.22 -18.83 -5.10
CA ARG A 84 13.19 -19.83 -4.85
C ARG A 84 11.86 -19.18 -4.51
N GLU A 85 11.87 -18.23 -3.59
CA GLU A 85 10.65 -17.52 -3.17
C GLU A 85 10.01 -16.77 -4.35
N ILE A 86 10.80 -16.05 -5.14
CA ILE A 86 10.28 -15.30 -6.29
C ILE A 86 9.61 -16.26 -7.29
N LYS A 87 10.27 -17.39 -7.62
CA LYS A 87 9.71 -18.40 -8.53
C LYS A 87 8.46 -19.05 -7.96
N GLU A 88 8.45 -19.43 -6.69
CA GLU A 88 7.28 -20.02 -6.03
C GLU A 88 6.07 -19.08 -6.08
N VAL A 89 6.28 -17.76 -5.90
CA VAL A 89 5.23 -16.73 -5.99
C VAL A 89 4.70 -16.56 -7.42
N LEU A 90 5.58 -16.57 -8.42
CA LEU A 90 5.17 -16.54 -9.83
C LEU A 90 4.37 -17.78 -10.21
N ASP A 91 4.87 -18.97 -9.85
CA ASP A 91 4.21 -20.26 -10.12
C ASP A 91 2.85 -20.37 -9.42
N ALA A 92 2.68 -19.69 -8.27
CA ALA A 92 1.42 -19.60 -7.56
C ALA A 92 0.40 -18.62 -8.19
N GLY A 93 0.81 -17.86 -9.21
CA GLY A 93 -0.06 -17.02 -10.02
C GLY A 93 -0.24 -15.59 -9.52
N ALA A 94 0.74 -15.03 -8.80
CA ALA A 94 0.77 -13.61 -8.49
C ALA A 94 0.88 -12.77 -9.78
N ASP A 95 0.02 -11.77 -9.92
CA ASP A 95 0.02 -10.87 -11.08
C ASP A 95 1.03 -9.72 -10.88
N GLU A 96 1.38 -9.43 -9.61
CA GLU A 96 2.32 -8.39 -9.23
C GLU A 96 3.08 -8.76 -7.94
N ILE A 97 4.39 -8.49 -7.89
CA ILE A 97 5.23 -8.65 -6.70
C ILE A 97 5.44 -7.28 -6.05
N LEU A 98 5.16 -7.20 -4.75
CA LEU A 98 5.48 -6.03 -3.92
C LEU A 98 6.72 -6.33 -3.08
N LEU A 99 7.82 -5.63 -3.36
CA LEU A 99 9.11 -5.80 -2.71
C LEU A 99 9.25 -4.84 -1.52
N PRO A 100 9.31 -5.34 -0.27
CA PRO A 100 9.52 -4.53 0.92
C PRO A 100 10.99 -4.26 1.21
N MET A 101 11.23 -3.33 2.13
CA MET A 101 12.52 -3.04 2.76
C MET A 101 13.68 -2.81 1.78
N VAL A 102 13.41 -2.23 0.61
CA VAL A 102 14.44 -1.94 -0.41
C VAL A 102 15.48 -1.00 0.16
N ARG A 103 16.77 -1.30 -0.02
CA ARG A 103 17.89 -0.42 0.39
C ARG A 103 18.84 -0.06 -0.74
N SER A 104 18.85 -0.82 -1.82
CA SER A 104 19.74 -0.58 -2.96
C SER A 104 19.03 -0.75 -4.30
N LEU A 105 19.58 -0.13 -5.34
CA LEU A 105 19.08 -0.30 -6.72
C LEU A 105 19.28 -1.75 -7.20
N SER A 106 20.38 -2.39 -6.79
CA SER A 106 20.73 -3.77 -7.16
C SER A 106 19.71 -4.79 -6.67
N GLU A 107 19.15 -4.62 -5.47
CA GLU A 107 18.08 -5.49 -4.97
C GLU A 107 16.90 -5.55 -5.95
N VAL A 108 16.45 -4.37 -6.41
CA VAL A 108 15.29 -4.26 -7.31
C VAL A 108 15.63 -4.77 -8.71
N VAL A 109 16.81 -4.44 -9.23
CA VAL A 109 17.28 -4.95 -10.54
C VAL A 109 17.35 -6.46 -10.55
N ASN A 110 17.90 -7.07 -9.49
CA ASN A 110 17.98 -8.52 -9.37
C ASN A 110 16.59 -9.17 -9.34
N VAL A 111 15.64 -8.60 -8.59
CA VAL A 111 14.26 -9.11 -8.58
C VAL A 111 13.61 -9.01 -9.97
N LEU A 112 13.75 -7.86 -10.65
CA LEU A 112 13.22 -7.67 -12.01
C LEU A 112 13.78 -8.69 -13.01
N GLN A 113 15.08 -9.00 -12.94
CA GLN A 113 15.72 -10.01 -13.79
C GLN A 113 15.15 -11.41 -13.57
N VAL A 114 14.83 -11.76 -12.32
CA VAL A 114 14.27 -13.07 -11.98
C VAL A 114 12.80 -13.16 -12.39
N VAL A 115 12.06 -12.05 -12.25
CA VAL A 115 10.65 -11.98 -12.65
C VAL A 115 10.49 -12.07 -14.17
N ASP A 116 11.43 -11.49 -14.93
CA ASP A 116 11.49 -11.60 -16.39
C ASP A 116 10.14 -11.35 -17.08
N ASN A 117 9.46 -10.27 -16.66
CA ASN A 117 8.15 -9.84 -17.15
C ASN A 117 6.98 -10.84 -16.96
N GLN A 118 7.16 -11.91 -16.17
CA GLN A 118 6.07 -12.86 -15.84
C GLN A 118 5.02 -12.25 -14.89
N ALA A 119 5.42 -11.26 -14.11
CA ALA A 119 4.54 -10.45 -13.24
C ALA A 119 5.02 -9.00 -13.22
N LEU A 120 4.15 -8.08 -12.79
CA LEU A 120 4.56 -6.70 -12.50
C LEU A 120 5.43 -6.67 -11.23
N VAL A 121 6.26 -5.65 -11.08
CA VAL A 121 7.07 -5.45 -9.86
C VAL A 121 6.85 -4.05 -9.31
N SER A 122 6.70 -3.98 -8.00
CA SER A 122 6.44 -2.76 -7.27
C SER A 122 7.22 -2.73 -5.97
N VAL A 123 7.46 -1.53 -5.45
CA VAL A 123 8.39 -1.32 -4.34
C VAL A 123 7.69 -0.60 -3.19
N MET A 124 7.97 -1.05 -1.97
CA MET A 124 7.63 -0.28 -0.78
C MET A 124 8.73 0.75 -0.49
N LEU A 125 8.30 2.01 -0.33
CA LEU A 125 9.14 3.11 0.12
C LEU A 125 9.01 3.23 1.63
N GLU A 126 9.73 2.36 2.33
CA GLU A 126 9.66 2.22 3.79
C GLU A 126 11.03 2.22 4.44
N THR A 127 12.06 2.58 3.66
CA THR A 127 13.40 2.88 4.16
C THR A 127 13.90 4.24 3.66
N ASN A 128 14.71 4.95 4.45
CA ASN A 128 15.41 6.18 4.09
C ASN A 128 16.34 5.95 2.88
N SER A 129 16.92 4.76 2.77
CA SER A 129 17.70 4.36 1.60
C SER A 129 16.83 4.36 0.34
N ALA A 130 15.64 3.75 0.38
CA ALA A 130 14.69 3.75 -0.73
C ALA A 130 14.24 5.16 -1.12
N LEU A 131 13.95 6.03 -0.13
CA LEU A 131 13.60 7.43 -0.38
C LEU A 131 14.72 8.18 -1.09
N THR A 132 15.98 7.92 -0.72
CA THR A 132 17.17 8.57 -1.29
C THR A 132 17.39 8.16 -2.76
N ILE A 133 17.12 6.90 -3.10
CA ILE A 133 17.37 6.37 -4.45
C ILE A 133 16.13 6.37 -5.36
N VAL A 134 15.02 6.96 -4.93
CA VAL A 134 13.72 6.87 -5.60
C VAL A 134 13.74 7.27 -7.09
N GLU A 135 14.50 8.31 -7.47
CA GLU A 135 14.61 8.74 -8.87
C GLU A 135 15.31 7.69 -9.75
N LYS A 136 16.19 6.88 -9.17
CA LYS A 136 16.82 5.74 -9.87
C LYS A 136 15.85 4.58 -9.97
N LEU A 137 15.05 4.34 -8.93
CA LEU A 137 14.00 3.33 -8.94
C LEU A 137 12.90 3.66 -9.96
N ASP A 138 12.48 4.92 -10.09
CA ASP A 138 11.41 5.35 -10.99
C ASP A 138 11.74 5.07 -12.47
N LYS A 139 13.03 5.07 -12.82
CA LYS A 139 13.56 4.72 -14.15
C LYS A 139 13.51 3.23 -14.47
N LEU A 140 13.30 2.37 -13.47
CA LEU A 140 13.13 0.93 -13.69
C LEU A 140 11.69 0.62 -14.16
N PRO A 141 11.43 -0.55 -14.78
CA PRO A 141 10.09 -0.97 -15.19
C PRO A 141 9.20 -1.41 -14.01
N LEU A 142 9.12 -0.56 -12.97
CA LEU A 142 8.21 -0.75 -11.84
C LEU A 142 6.81 -0.26 -12.15
N ASN A 143 5.80 -0.93 -11.58
CA ASN A 143 4.40 -0.59 -11.73
C ASN A 143 3.93 0.46 -10.72
N ARG A 144 4.27 0.30 -9.43
CA ARG A 144 3.88 1.25 -8.37
C ARG A 144 4.89 1.40 -7.24
N PHE A 145 4.79 2.53 -6.54
CA PHE A 145 5.45 2.79 -5.27
C PHE A 145 4.42 2.91 -4.16
N TYR A 146 4.65 2.23 -3.04
CA TYR A 146 3.79 2.31 -1.86
C TYR A 146 4.59 2.72 -0.62
N VAL A 147 4.24 3.84 0.02
CA VAL A 147 4.93 4.30 1.23
C VAL A 147 4.47 3.50 2.46
N GLY A 148 5.40 2.75 3.04
CA GLY A 148 5.18 2.00 4.28
C GLY A 148 5.41 2.87 5.51
N LEU A 149 4.34 3.48 6.03
CA LEU A 149 4.42 4.44 7.15
C LEU A 149 4.95 3.82 8.46
N ASN A 150 4.58 2.58 8.79
CA ASN A 150 5.01 1.95 10.04
C ASN A 150 6.53 1.74 10.08
N ASP A 151 7.08 1.07 9.07
CA ASP A 151 8.51 0.77 9.02
C ASP A 151 9.35 2.05 8.83
N LEU A 152 8.85 3.04 8.08
CA LEU A 152 9.52 4.33 7.97
C LEU A 152 9.53 5.12 9.30
N ALA A 153 8.45 5.05 10.08
CA ALA A 153 8.41 5.66 11.40
C ALA A 153 9.38 4.96 12.37
N ILE A 154 9.45 3.63 12.33
CA ILE A 154 10.42 2.85 13.10
C ILE A 154 11.85 3.27 12.73
N GLU A 155 12.17 3.36 11.44
CA GLU A 155 13.52 3.72 11.00
C GLU A 155 13.91 5.14 11.38
N ASN A 156 12.95 6.06 11.43
CA ASN A 156 13.16 7.45 11.85
C ASN A 156 13.00 7.68 13.37
N GLY A 157 12.64 6.65 14.15
CA GLY A 157 12.38 6.79 15.58
C GLY A 157 11.16 7.66 15.89
N HIS A 158 10.20 7.76 14.98
CA HIS A 158 8.96 8.52 15.17
C HIS A 158 7.89 7.66 15.84
N GLN A 159 7.23 8.21 16.86
CA GLN A 159 6.05 7.57 17.48
C GLN A 159 4.81 7.70 16.59
N ASN A 160 4.61 8.87 15.98
CA ASN A 160 3.52 9.10 15.05
C ASN A 160 3.89 8.54 13.67
N ILE A 161 3.20 7.49 13.23
CA ILE A 161 3.48 6.84 11.94
C ILE A 161 3.13 7.74 10.74
N PHE A 162 2.30 8.75 10.94
CA PHE A 162 1.86 9.67 9.88
C PHE A 162 2.76 10.90 9.75
N THR A 163 3.81 11.05 10.58
CA THR A 163 4.79 12.15 10.46
C THR A 163 5.28 12.40 9.03
N PRO A 164 5.60 11.38 8.21
CA PRO A 164 6.02 11.63 6.82
C PRO A 164 5.00 12.40 5.97
N MET A 165 3.70 12.31 6.31
CA MET A 165 2.63 13.03 5.62
C MET A 165 2.54 14.51 6.05
N THR A 166 3.15 14.90 7.17
CA THR A 166 3.03 16.26 7.71
C THR A 166 4.33 17.05 7.76
N ASP A 167 5.49 16.38 7.68
CA ASP A 167 6.82 17.00 7.85
C ASP A 167 7.49 17.43 6.53
N GLY A 168 6.78 17.34 5.39
CA GLY A 168 7.32 17.66 4.07
C GLY A 168 8.01 16.50 3.36
N THR A 169 8.09 15.31 3.96
CA THR A 169 8.71 14.13 3.35
C THR A 169 8.02 13.73 2.06
N ILE A 170 6.69 13.58 2.08
CA ILE A 170 5.95 13.17 0.87
C ILE A 170 5.95 14.26 -0.20
N GLU A 171 5.90 15.55 0.17
CA GLU A 171 5.96 16.67 -0.76
C GLU A 171 7.30 16.73 -1.51
N LYS A 172 8.40 16.39 -0.84
CA LYS A 172 9.72 16.28 -1.48
C LYS A 172 9.86 15.00 -2.32
N LEU A 173 9.17 13.93 -1.93
CA LEU A 173 9.24 12.62 -2.57
C LEU A 173 8.38 12.55 -3.84
N ARG A 174 7.14 13.00 -3.77
CA ARG A 174 6.12 12.79 -4.80
C ARG A 174 6.50 13.33 -6.19
N PRO A 175 7.13 14.51 -6.34
CA PRO A 175 7.54 15.02 -7.65
C PRO A 175 8.59 14.16 -8.37
N LYS A 176 9.28 13.28 -7.64
CA LYS A 176 10.33 12.39 -8.16
C LYS A 176 9.78 11.06 -8.71
N ILE A 177 8.48 10.84 -8.61
CA ILE A 177 7.82 9.59 -8.96
C ILE A 177 6.82 9.84 -10.09
N SER A 178 7.05 9.19 -11.24
CA SER A 178 6.13 9.22 -12.38
C SER A 178 5.12 8.07 -12.35
N LYS A 179 5.43 7.00 -11.61
CA LYS A 179 4.60 5.79 -11.49
C LYS A 179 3.41 5.96 -10.53
N LYS A 180 2.55 4.93 -10.48
CA LYS A 180 1.44 4.86 -9.52
C LYS A 180 1.99 5.01 -8.10
N PHE A 181 1.34 5.84 -7.29
CA PHE A 181 1.79 6.18 -5.95
C PHE A 181 0.66 5.97 -4.94
N GLY A 182 1.00 5.37 -3.80
CA GLY A 182 0.06 5.09 -2.72
C GLY A 182 0.74 5.22 -1.36
N ILE A 183 -0.05 5.55 -0.35
CA ILE A 183 0.38 5.76 1.04
C ILE A 183 -0.81 5.51 1.95
N ALA A 184 -0.55 5.20 3.23
CA ALA A 184 -1.55 5.00 4.26
C ALA A 184 -2.54 3.83 4.01
N GLY A 185 -3.05 3.27 5.11
CA GLY A 185 -4.11 2.27 5.06
C GLY A 185 -5.48 2.94 5.02
N LEU A 186 -6.39 2.39 4.23
CA LEU A 186 -7.77 2.88 4.12
C LEU A 186 -8.75 2.02 4.93
N THR A 187 -9.83 2.67 5.37
CA THR A 187 -10.97 2.10 6.10
C THR A 187 -12.22 2.93 5.80
N HIS A 188 -13.36 2.71 6.47
CA HIS A 188 -14.53 3.56 6.23
C HIS A 188 -14.22 5.06 6.47
N PRO A 189 -14.61 6.00 5.58
CA PRO A 189 -14.26 7.43 5.69
C PRO A 189 -14.59 8.10 7.02
N SER A 190 -15.71 7.71 7.65
CA SER A 190 -16.14 8.24 8.95
C SER A 190 -15.46 7.60 10.16
N LEU A 191 -14.71 6.51 9.95
CA LEU A 191 -13.98 5.77 10.98
C LEU A 191 -12.47 6.02 10.83
N GLY A 192 -11.64 5.19 11.46
CA GLY A 192 -10.19 5.37 11.56
C GLY A 192 -9.79 6.00 12.88
N TYR A 193 -8.70 5.49 13.46
CA TYR A 193 -8.14 5.97 14.71
C TYR A 193 -6.61 5.82 14.70
N PRO A 194 -5.86 6.81 15.22
CA PRO A 194 -6.33 8.09 15.78
C PRO A 194 -6.71 9.11 14.70
N ILE A 195 -6.38 8.85 13.43
CA ILE A 195 -6.70 9.73 12.30
C ILE A 195 -7.93 9.18 11.56
N PRO A 196 -9.01 9.96 11.40
CA PRO A 196 -10.15 9.56 10.58
C PRO A 196 -9.75 9.36 9.11
N CYS A 197 -10.30 8.34 8.46
CA CYS A 197 -9.90 7.97 7.11
C CYS A 197 -10.20 9.06 6.07
N LYS A 198 -11.25 9.86 6.24
CA LYS A 198 -11.51 11.03 5.38
C LYS A 198 -10.37 12.05 5.35
N VAL A 199 -9.67 12.23 6.47
CA VAL A 199 -8.49 13.11 6.55
C VAL A 199 -7.36 12.52 5.70
N LEU A 200 -7.12 11.21 5.86
CA LEU A 200 -6.10 10.50 5.06
C LEU A 200 -6.42 10.55 3.56
N LEU A 201 -7.70 10.40 3.16
CA LEU A 201 -8.12 10.49 1.76
C LEU A 201 -7.82 11.85 1.14
N ARG A 202 -8.13 12.95 1.85
CA ARG A 202 -7.78 14.30 1.36
C ARG A 202 -6.28 14.49 1.18
N MET A 203 -5.47 14.02 2.14
CA MET A 203 -4.01 14.05 1.98
C MET A 203 -3.53 13.22 0.79
N MET A 204 -4.12 12.04 0.57
CA MET A 204 -3.79 11.19 -0.56
C MET A 204 -4.14 11.85 -1.90
N LEU A 205 -5.27 12.57 -1.99
CA LEU A 205 -5.61 13.40 -3.16
C LEU A 205 -4.56 14.48 -3.39
N MET A 206 -4.14 15.19 -2.34
CA MET A 206 -3.08 16.21 -2.41
C MET A 206 -1.73 15.64 -2.87
N PHE A 207 -1.39 14.43 -2.43
CA PHE A 207 -0.19 13.73 -2.87
C PHE A 207 -0.35 13.04 -4.23
N ASN A 208 -1.44 13.29 -4.96
CA ASN A 208 -1.72 12.67 -6.25
C ASN A 208 -1.55 11.14 -6.20
N CYS A 209 -2.06 10.52 -5.13
CA CYS A 209 -2.14 9.07 -5.01
C CYS A 209 -3.15 8.51 -6.01
N SER A 210 -2.83 7.37 -6.59
CA SER A 210 -3.70 6.67 -7.55
C SER A 210 -4.25 5.36 -7.03
N PHE A 211 -3.83 4.93 -5.83
CA PHE A 211 -4.34 3.74 -5.18
C PHE A 211 -4.19 3.82 -3.66
N GLY A 212 -5.01 3.04 -2.97
CA GLY A 212 -4.92 2.84 -1.53
C GLY A 212 -5.17 1.39 -1.18
N ILE A 213 -4.73 0.97 0.00
CA ILE A 213 -4.85 -0.42 0.44
C ILE A 213 -5.64 -0.49 1.75
N LEU A 214 -6.75 -1.22 1.73
CA LEU A 214 -7.58 -1.51 2.88
C LEU A 214 -6.97 -2.64 3.72
N ARG A 215 -6.91 -2.44 5.04
CA ARG A 215 -6.16 -3.32 5.98
C ARG A 215 -6.99 -3.67 7.22
N ARG A 216 -6.35 -3.90 8.37
CA ARG A 216 -7.00 -4.28 9.64
C ARG A 216 -8.24 -3.47 10.00
N SER A 217 -8.17 -2.14 9.94
CA SER A 217 -9.30 -1.29 10.32
C SER A 217 -10.50 -1.56 9.42
N PHE A 218 -10.28 -1.80 8.12
CA PHE A 218 -11.36 -2.14 7.20
C PHE A 218 -12.09 -3.40 7.63
N TYR A 219 -11.36 -4.45 8.03
CA TYR A 219 -11.98 -5.67 8.55
C TYR A 219 -12.72 -5.47 9.87
N LYS A 220 -12.28 -4.55 10.74
CA LYS A 220 -13.03 -4.18 11.95
C LYS A 220 -14.33 -3.47 11.60
N ASP A 221 -14.30 -2.61 10.60
CA ASP A 221 -15.45 -1.84 10.14
C ASP A 221 -16.54 -2.73 9.52
N LEU A 222 -16.19 -3.96 9.10
CA LEU A 222 -17.17 -4.96 8.63
C LEU A 222 -18.21 -5.37 9.68
N ALA A 223 -17.95 -5.08 10.97
CA ALA A 223 -18.94 -5.27 12.03
C ALA A 223 -20.09 -4.25 11.97
N GLN A 224 -19.91 -3.12 11.27
CA GLN A 224 -20.87 -2.02 11.18
C GLN A 224 -21.35 -1.77 9.74
N PHE A 225 -20.51 -2.04 8.75
CA PHE A 225 -20.78 -1.77 7.34
C PHE A 225 -20.46 -2.99 6.48
N SER A 226 -21.20 -3.19 5.38
CA SER A 226 -20.77 -4.15 4.36
C SER A 226 -19.53 -3.65 3.61
N ALA A 227 -18.76 -4.57 3.02
CA ALA A 227 -17.60 -4.22 2.20
C ALA A 227 -18.00 -3.26 1.06
N HIS A 228 -19.13 -3.52 0.39
CA HIS A 228 -19.65 -2.66 -0.67
C HIS A 228 -19.97 -1.24 -0.20
N GLN A 229 -20.56 -1.07 0.99
CA GLN A 229 -20.79 0.25 1.58
C GLN A 229 -19.49 0.99 1.85
N ILE A 230 -18.47 0.30 2.39
CA ILE A 230 -17.16 0.91 2.66
C ILE A 230 -16.50 1.35 1.34
N TYR A 231 -16.47 0.50 0.32
CA TYR A 231 -15.88 0.85 -0.98
C TYR A 231 -16.59 2.02 -1.64
N THR A 232 -17.92 2.03 -1.61
CA THR A 232 -18.73 3.11 -2.18
C THR A 232 -18.44 4.43 -1.47
N ALA A 233 -18.46 4.43 -0.13
CA ALA A 233 -18.16 5.62 0.66
C ALA A 233 -16.73 6.15 0.41
N LEU A 234 -15.74 5.27 0.26
CA LEU A 234 -14.37 5.64 -0.09
C LEU A 234 -14.31 6.36 -1.46
N LEU A 235 -14.95 5.77 -2.47
CA LEU A 235 -14.94 6.32 -3.83
C LEU A 235 -15.73 7.62 -3.91
N GLU A 236 -16.90 7.71 -3.28
CA GLU A 236 -17.70 8.94 -3.19
C GLU A 236 -16.90 10.06 -2.50
N ASN A 237 -16.25 9.76 -1.37
CA ASN A 237 -15.43 10.75 -0.69
C ASN A 237 -14.25 11.23 -1.56
N LEU A 238 -13.62 10.33 -2.32
CA LEU A 238 -12.57 10.70 -3.27
C LEU A 238 -13.09 11.58 -4.42
N GLU A 239 -14.32 11.37 -4.90
CA GLU A 239 -14.95 12.20 -5.93
C GLU A 239 -15.37 13.58 -5.39
N GLU A 240 -15.96 13.64 -4.20
CA GLU A 240 -16.42 14.88 -3.57
C GLU A 240 -15.28 15.86 -3.26
N ASN A 241 -14.06 15.34 -3.00
CA ASN A 241 -12.92 16.14 -2.57
C ASN A 241 -11.95 16.50 -3.72
N LYS A 242 -12.35 16.40 -5.00
CA LYS A 242 -11.46 16.66 -6.16
C LYS A 242 -11.17 18.14 -6.47
N GLU A 243 -11.92 19.10 -5.92
CA GLU A 243 -11.86 20.55 -6.21
C GLU A 243 -11.96 21.36 -4.89
N PRO A 244 -11.66 22.69 -4.82
CA PRO A 244 -10.35 23.31 -4.71
C PRO A 244 -10.12 24.08 -3.39
N ASN A 245 -10.73 23.66 -2.27
CA ASN A 245 -10.39 24.20 -0.93
C ASN A 245 -9.38 23.34 -0.15
N LEU A 246 -8.77 22.37 -0.83
CA LEU A 246 -7.83 21.42 -0.24
C LEU A 246 -6.60 22.09 0.42
N ILE A 247 -6.20 23.30 0.02
CA ILE A 247 -4.98 23.93 0.56
C ILE A 247 -5.19 24.37 2.03
N GLU A 248 -6.28 25.09 2.34
CA GLU A 248 -6.57 25.50 3.72
C GLU A 248 -6.92 24.30 4.60
N GLU A 249 -7.67 23.33 4.05
CA GLU A 249 -7.97 22.08 4.73
C GLU A 249 -6.71 21.23 4.98
N LEU A 250 -5.70 21.30 4.10
CA LEU A 250 -4.45 20.55 4.26
C LEU A 250 -3.64 21.03 5.45
N ASP A 251 -3.51 22.34 5.66
CA ASP A 251 -2.77 22.86 6.81
C ASP A 251 -3.48 22.46 8.11
N ALA A 252 -4.81 22.53 8.14
CA ALA A 252 -5.62 22.04 9.25
C ALA A 252 -5.44 20.52 9.47
N ASP A 253 -5.44 19.72 8.41
CA ASP A 253 -5.25 18.27 8.47
C ASP A 253 -3.84 17.90 8.94
N LYS A 254 -2.81 18.60 8.48
CA LYS A 254 -1.42 18.43 8.94
C LYS A 254 -1.27 18.77 10.42
N ILE A 255 -1.89 19.86 10.88
CA ILE A 255 -1.92 20.23 12.30
C ILE A 255 -2.66 19.15 13.10
N PHE A 256 -3.80 18.69 12.62
CA PHE A 256 -4.59 17.64 13.28
C PHE A 256 -3.76 16.35 13.44
N ILE A 257 -3.14 15.88 12.36
CA ILE A 257 -2.33 14.67 12.36
C ILE A 257 -1.10 14.80 13.25
N SER A 258 -0.42 15.95 13.21
CA SER A 258 0.79 16.16 14.01
C SER A 258 0.51 16.20 15.51
N ASN A 259 -0.70 16.63 15.90
CA ASN A 259 -1.14 16.70 17.30
C ASN A 259 -1.88 15.44 17.79
N ALA A 260 -2.11 14.45 16.92
CA ALA A 260 -2.76 13.21 17.32
C ALA A 260 -1.85 12.38 18.23
N VAL A 261 -2.45 11.73 19.23
CA VAL A 261 -1.75 10.92 20.24
C VAL A 261 -1.72 9.46 19.79
N PHE A 262 -0.53 8.85 19.79
CA PHE A 262 -0.25 7.48 19.33
C PHE A 262 0.29 6.59 20.45
#